data_AF-A0A402DI96-F1
#
_entry.id   AF-A0A402DI96-F1
#
_cell.length_a   1.000
_cell.length_b   1.000
_cell.length_c   1.000
_cell.angle_alpha   90.00
_cell.angle_beta   90.00
_cell.angle_gamma   90.00
#
_symmetry.space_group_name_H-M   'P 1'
#
loop_
_entity.id
_entity.type
_entity.pdbx_description
1 polymer ?
#
loop_
_entity_poly.entity_id
_entity_poly.type
_entity_poly.pdbx_seq_one_letter_code
_entity_poly.pdbx_strand_id
1 'polypeptide(L)'
;MMLFNLENHQIVRLKTMTQPIPNRTPRRGRIFPEIQWTEAEKAKRKSESEAFYQRCRTIFKQIRPELIGEHYGWYIAIEPDSKEYFIDIDRETAQLKARHAHPDSIHCLFQLDGTGACGTI
;
A
#
# COMPACT_ATOMS: atom_id res chain seq x y z
N MET A 1 -49.00 -47.88 48.15
CA MET A 1 -48.63 -47.10 49.35
C MET A 1 -47.12 -47.08 49.41
N MET A 2 -46.55 -45.88 49.53
CA MET A 2 -45.10 -45.59 49.68
C MET A 2 -44.25 -45.79 48.42
N LEU A 3 -43.39 -44.88 47.96
CA LEU A 3 -42.96 -43.55 48.41
C LEU A 3 -42.41 -42.83 47.16
N PHE A 4 -42.82 -41.58 46.94
CA PHE A 4 -42.10 -40.65 46.05
C PHE A 4 -40.75 -40.34 46.71
N ASN A 5 -39.65 -40.49 45.97
CA ASN A 5 -38.38 -39.87 46.33
C ASN A 5 -37.90 -38.99 45.18
N LEU A 6 -37.96 -37.68 45.45
CA LEU A 6 -37.22 -36.62 44.77
C LEU A 6 -35.73 -36.81 45.04
N GLU A 7 -34.91 -36.89 43.99
CA GLU A 7 -33.51 -36.45 44.09
C GLU A 7 -33.13 -35.66 42.83
N ASN A 8 -33.15 -34.34 43.01
CA ASN A 8 -32.05 -33.44 42.68
C ASN A 8 -31.34 -33.63 41.33
N HIS A 9 -31.80 -32.92 40.31
CA HIS A 9 -30.91 -32.41 39.27
C HIS A 9 -30.87 -30.89 39.31
N GLN A 10 -29.93 -30.37 40.11
CA GLN A 10 -29.49 -28.98 40.03
C GLN A 10 -28.98 -28.70 38.62
N ILE A 11 -29.64 -27.76 37.94
CA ILE A 11 -29.16 -27.16 36.70
C ILE A 11 -27.90 -26.36 37.06
N VAL A 12 -26.74 -26.89 36.70
CA VAL A 12 -25.45 -26.19 36.85
C VAL A 12 -25.42 -25.04 35.84
N ARG A 13 -25.81 -23.84 36.27
CA ARG A 13 -25.65 -22.62 35.50
C ARG A 13 -24.16 -22.27 35.45
N LEU A 14 -23.49 -22.63 34.36
CA LEU A 14 -22.11 -22.20 34.08
C LEU A 14 -22.08 -20.65 34.08
N LYS A 15 -21.52 -20.05 35.13
CA LYS A 15 -21.15 -18.63 35.14
C LYS A 15 -19.94 -18.48 34.22
N THR A 16 -20.14 -17.97 33.02
CA THR A 16 -19.03 -17.53 32.17
C THR A 16 -18.44 -16.25 32.78
N MET A 17 -17.22 -16.34 33.32
CA MET A 17 -16.43 -15.16 33.65
C MET A 17 -15.97 -14.49 32.35
N THR A 18 -16.69 -13.45 31.92
CA THR A 18 -16.20 -12.58 30.86
C THR A 18 -15.13 -11.68 31.48
N GLN A 19 -13.86 -11.98 31.20
CA GLN A 19 -12.74 -11.12 31.57
C GLN A 19 -12.84 -9.81 30.75
N PRO A 20 -12.77 -8.62 31.38
CA PRO A 20 -12.72 -7.38 30.63
C PRO A 20 -11.44 -7.36 29.78
N ILE A 21 -11.59 -7.08 28.50
CA ILE A 21 -10.45 -6.88 27.58
C ILE A 21 -9.62 -5.72 28.17
N PRO A 22 -8.30 -5.89 28.38
CA PRO A 22 -7.48 -4.81 28.91
C PRO A 22 -7.60 -3.58 28.00
N ASN A 23 -7.80 -2.41 28.61
CA ASN A 23 -7.86 -1.14 27.91
C ASN A 23 -6.65 -1.02 26.97
N ARG A 24 -6.89 -0.96 25.65
CA ARG A 24 -5.83 -0.81 24.66
C ARG A 24 -5.09 0.49 24.95
N THR A 25 -3.83 0.40 25.37
CA THR A 25 -2.96 1.55 25.49
C THR A 25 -2.80 2.18 24.10
N PRO A 26 -3.14 3.47 23.91
CA PRO A 26 -2.94 4.10 22.61
C PRO A 26 -1.44 4.16 22.31
N ARG A 27 -0.97 3.35 21.36
CA ARG A 27 0.38 3.47 20.82
C ARG A 27 0.43 4.68 19.87
N ARG A 28 0.68 5.88 20.38
CA ARG A 28 0.82 7.07 19.52
C ARG A 28 1.88 8.04 20.03
N GLY A 29 3.13 7.63 19.90
CA GLY A 29 4.25 8.56 19.71
C GLY A 29 4.68 8.55 18.24
N ARG A 30 5.33 9.63 17.77
CA ARG A 30 6.04 9.63 16.49
C ARG A 30 7.10 8.52 16.54
N ILE A 31 7.15 7.63 15.54
CA ILE A 31 8.10 6.51 15.50
C ILE A 31 9.56 7.02 15.56
N PHE A 32 9.80 8.23 15.04
CA PHE A 32 11.08 8.94 15.11
C PHE A 32 10.86 10.36 15.60
N PRO A 33 10.87 10.61 16.93
CA PRO A 33 10.64 11.94 17.49
C PRO A 33 11.74 12.94 17.12
N GLU A 34 12.95 12.45 16.79
CA GLU A 34 14.11 13.23 16.37
C GLU A 34 13.94 13.86 14.97
N ILE A 35 13.20 13.20 14.08
CA ILE A 35 13.04 13.64 12.69
C ILE A 35 11.86 14.58 12.62
N GLN A 36 12.06 15.86 12.93
CA GLN A 36 11.05 16.91 12.85
C GLN A 36 11.31 17.80 11.63
N TRP A 37 10.62 17.53 10.51
CA TRP A 37 10.72 18.41 9.34
C TRP A 37 10.03 19.75 9.59
N THR A 38 10.77 20.81 9.27
CA THR A 38 10.24 22.16 9.12
C THR A 38 9.25 22.24 7.96
N GLU A 39 8.42 23.29 7.93
CA GLU A 39 7.48 23.49 6.83
C GLU A 39 8.19 23.71 5.48
N ALA A 40 9.36 24.36 5.50
CA ALA A 40 10.19 24.55 4.33
C ALA A 40 10.72 23.23 3.76
N GLU A 41 11.17 22.30 4.61
CA GLU A 41 11.66 20.99 4.17
C GLU A 41 10.53 20.13 3.58
N LYS A 42 9.33 20.16 4.18
CA LYS A 42 8.15 19.48 3.61
C LYS A 42 7.80 20.05 2.24
N ALA A 43 7.77 21.37 2.11
CA ALA A 43 7.45 22.04 0.85
C ALA A 43 8.48 21.69 -0.24
N LYS A 44 9.77 21.71 0.10
CA LYS A 44 10.85 21.29 -0.80
C LYS A 44 10.70 19.82 -1.21
N ARG A 45 10.48 18.91 -0.26
CA ARG A 45 10.31 17.48 -0.57
C ARG A 45 9.10 17.24 -1.48
N LYS A 46 8.00 17.96 -1.25
CA LYS A 46 6.80 17.89 -2.09
C LYS A 46 7.08 18.40 -3.50
N SER A 47 7.77 19.52 -3.65
CA SER A 47 8.09 20.06 -4.98
C SER A 47 9.05 19.16 -5.77
N GLU A 48 10.04 18.57 -5.11
CA GLU A 48 10.95 17.58 -5.71
C GLU A 48 10.19 16.33 -6.18
N SER A 49 9.30 15.80 -5.33
CA SER A 49 8.47 14.63 -5.67
C SER A 49 7.53 14.93 -6.84
N GLU A 50 6.91 16.11 -6.86
CA GLU A 50 6.03 16.53 -7.96
C GLU A 50 6.82 16.70 -9.26
N ALA A 51 7.97 17.37 -9.22
CA ALA A 51 8.82 17.54 -10.38
C ALA A 51 9.29 16.20 -10.96
N PHE A 52 9.65 15.24 -10.11
CA PHE A 52 9.98 13.88 -10.50
C PHE A 52 8.78 13.18 -11.17
N TYR A 53 7.61 13.21 -10.53
CA TYR A 53 6.39 12.61 -11.06
C TYR A 53 6.01 13.19 -12.44
N GLN A 54 6.12 14.51 -12.63
CA GLN A 54 5.79 15.17 -13.89
C GLN A 54 6.71 14.73 -15.04
N ARG A 55 7.99 14.51 -14.79
CA ARG A 55 8.93 13.96 -15.79
C ARG A 55 8.49 12.58 -16.25
N CYS A 56 8.26 11.67 -15.30
CA CYS A 56 7.76 10.33 -15.59
C CYS A 56 6.41 10.37 -16.33
N ARG A 57 5.47 11.22 -15.87
CA ARG A 57 4.12 11.32 -16.42
C ARG A 57 4.12 11.81 -17.86
N THR A 58 5.06 12.70 -18.20
CA THR A 58 5.26 13.16 -19.59
C THR A 58 5.64 11.99 -20.49
N ILE A 59 6.62 11.19 -20.08
CA ILE A 59 7.07 10.01 -20.83
C ILE A 59 5.92 9.00 -20.97
N PHE A 60 5.23 8.69 -19.86
CA PHE A 60 4.06 7.80 -19.88
C PHE A 60 3.00 8.24 -20.89
N LYS A 61 2.65 9.53 -20.92
CA LYS A 61 1.65 10.05 -21.86
C LYS A 61 2.04 9.87 -23.32
N GLN A 62 3.33 9.91 -23.63
CA GLN A 62 3.84 9.72 -24.99
C GLN A 62 3.74 8.25 -25.42
N ILE A 63 4.14 7.32 -24.56
CA ILE A 63 4.22 5.89 -24.90
C ILE A 63 2.90 5.12 -24.69
N ARG A 64 2.00 5.62 -23.85
CA ARG A 64 0.73 4.95 -23.51
C ARG A 64 -0.13 4.60 -24.72
N PRO A 65 -0.36 5.49 -25.71
CA PRO A 65 -1.25 5.20 -26.84
C PRO A 65 -0.80 3.99 -27.67
N GLU A 66 0.51 3.75 -27.75
CA GLU A 66 1.09 2.64 -28.49
C GLU A 66 0.96 1.31 -27.73
N LEU A 67 1.08 1.36 -26.39
CA LEU A 67 1.14 0.16 -25.54
C LEU A 67 -0.22 -0.29 -25.00
N ILE A 68 -1.18 0.62 -24.87
CA ILE A 68 -2.47 0.33 -24.22
C ILE A 68 -3.32 -0.70 -24.99
N GLY A 69 -3.12 -0.81 -26.31
CA GLY A 69 -3.86 -1.77 -27.13
C GLY A 69 -3.52 -3.23 -26.81
N GLU A 70 -2.24 -3.52 -26.56
CA GLU A 70 -1.74 -4.89 -26.34
C GLU A 70 -1.57 -5.22 -24.85
N HIS A 71 -1.34 -4.21 -24.02
CA HIS A 71 -0.97 -4.38 -22.61
C HIS A 71 -1.96 -3.71 -21.66
N TYR A 72 -3.25 -3.67 -22.02
CA TYR A 72 -4.27 -3.09 -21.16
C TYR A 72 -4.28 -3.77 -19.77
N GLY A 73 -4.23 -2.95 -18.71
CA GLY A 73 -4.24 -3.41 -17.33
C GLY A 73 -2.88 -3.86 -16.77
N TRP A 74 -1.84 -3.93 -17.60
CA TRP A 74 -0.47 -4.25 -17.18
C TRP A 74 0.17 -3.05 -16.49
N TYR A 75 1.34 -3.26 -15.89
CA TYR A 75 2.11 -2.22 -15.21
C TYR A 75 3.34 -1.82 -16.02
N ILE A 76 3.66 -0.53 -15.97
CA ILE A 76 4.84 0.05 -16.60
C ILE A 76 5.64 0.84 -15.57
N ALA A 77 6.91 0.45 -15.39
CA ALA A 77 7.89 1.19 -14.62
C ALA A 77 8.71 2.06 -15.57
N ILE A 78 8.82 3.36 -15.28
CA ILE A 78 9.52 4.34 -16.12
C ILE A 78 10.64 4.97 -15.31
N GLU A 79 11.85 4.92 -15.85
CA GLU A 79 13.00 5.66 -15.36
C GLU A 79 13.08 6.99 -16.14
N PRO A 80 13.02 8.15 -15.46
CA PRO A 80 12.80 9.43 -16.14
C PRO A 80 14.03 9.99 -16.87
N ASP A 81 15.25 9.64 -16.48
CA ASP A 81 16.47 10.27 -16.98
C ASP A 81 16.98 9.57 -18.26
N SER A 82 17.00 8.24 -18.27
CA SER A 82 17.25 7.37 -19.42
C SER A 82 16.06 7.25 -20.37
N LYS A 83 14.85 7.47 -19.86
CA LYS A 83 13.56 7.23 -20.54
C LYS A 83 13.30 5.75 -20.85
N GLU A 84 14.07 4.83 -20.26
CA GLU A 84 13.77 3.41 -20.34
C GLU A 84 12.50 3.07 -19.56
N TYR A 85 11.80 2.06 -20.05
CA TYR A 85 10.59 1.56 -19.40
C TYR A 85 10.51 0.05 -19.42
N PHE A 86 9.86 -0.51 -18.40
CA PHE A 86 9.74 -1.95 -18.19
C PHE A 86 8.28 -2.29 -17.96
N ILE A 87 7.77 -3.21 -18.77
CA ILE A 87 6.36 -3.61 -18.75
C ILE A 87 6.26 -5.04 -18.23
N ASP A 88 5.26 -5.27 -17.39
CA ASP A 88 4.89 -6.61 -16.96
C ASP A 88 3.42 -6.64 -16.50
N ILE A 89 2.78 -7.81 -16.59
CA ILE A 89 1.43 -8.00 -16.06
C ILE A 89 1.43 -7.90 -14.54
N ASP A 90 2.52 -8.31 -13.89
CA ASP A 90 2.72 -8.21 -12.46
C ASP A 90 3.46 -6.93 -12.07
N ARG A 91 2.91 -6.23 -11.09
CA ARG A 91 3.44 -4.95 -10.59
C ARG A 91 4.86 -5.11 -10.03
N GLU A 92 5.11 -6.12 -9.22
CA GLU A 92 6.40 -6.30 -8.56
C GLU A 92 7.49 -6.63 -9.57
N THR A 93 7.15 -7.44 -10.57
CA THR A 93 8.04 -7.83 -11.65
C THR A 93 8.46 -6.64 -12.50
N ALA A 94 7.53 -5.75 -12.88
CA ALA A 94 7.86 -4.50 -13.59
C ALA A 94 8.83 -3.62 -12.77
N GLN A 95 8.60 -3.49 -11.46
CA GLN A 95 9.49 -2.74 -10.57
C GLN A 95 10.87 -3.40 -10.40
N LEU A 96 10.93 -4.72 -10.29
CA LEU A 96 12.18 -5.46 -10.16
C LEU A 96 13.05 -5.30 -11.41
N LYS A 97 12.46 -5.37 -12.61
CA LYS A 97 13.15 -5.12 -13.88
C LYS A 97 13.78 -3.71 -13.89
N ALA A 98 13.02 -2.70 -13.49
CA ALA A 98 13.52 -1.32 -13.42
C ALA A 98 14.66 -1.15 -12.41
N ARG A 99 14.52 -1.72 -11.19
CA ARG A 99 15.59 -1.69 -10.17
C ARG A 99 16.85 -2.44 -10.61
N HIS A 100 16.71 -3.53 -11.35
CA HIS A 100 17.85 -4.28 -11.82
C HIS A 100 18.63 -3.54 -12.91
N ALA A 101 17.92 -2.87 -13.84
CA ALA A 101 18.54 -2.05 -14.88
C ALA A 101 19.14 -0.75 -14.31
N HIS A 102 18.45 -0.14 -13.34
CA HIS A 102 18.81 1.15 -12.75
C HIS A 102 18.82 1.06 -11.21
N PRO A 103 19.85 0.44 -10.59
CA PRO A 103 19.87 0.16 -9.15
C PRO A 103 19.90 1.42 -8.28
N ASP A 104 20.50 2.50 -8.78
CA ASP A 104 20.65 3.76 -8.05
C ASP A 104 19.58 4.81 -8.40
N SER A 105 18.65 4.49 -9.31
CA SER A 105 17.59 5.41 -9.74
C SER A 105 16.23 5.04 -9.16
N ILE A 106 15.40 6.08 -8.98
CA ILE A 106 13.99 5.93 -8.62
C ILE A 106 13.18 5.91 -9.92
N HIS A 107 12.29 4.94 -10.05
CA HIS A 107 11.34 4.85 -11.17
C HIS A 107 9.92 5.19 -10.71
N CYS A 108 9.11 5.68 -11.63
CA CYS A 108 7.66 5.81 -11.44
C CYS A 108 6.95 4.58 -11.97
N LEU A 109 5.89 4.15 -11.28
CA LEU A 109 5.04 3.05 -11.74
C LEU A 109 3.66 3.59 -12.14
N PHE A 110 3.18 3.16 -13.30
CA PHE A 110 1.83 3.43 -13.79
C PHE A 110 1.14 2.13 -14.19
N GLN A 111 -0.19 2.14 -14.21
CA GLN A 111 -0.96 1.10 -14.89
C GLN A 111 -1.22 1.53 -16.33
N LEU A 112 -1.17 0.59 -17.27
CA LEU A 112 -1.56 0.80 -18.66
C LEU A 112 -3.09 0.71 -18.79
N ASP A 113 -3.76 1.70 -18.22
CA ASP A 113 -5.20 1.89 -18.30
C ASP A 113 -5.53 3.28 -18.93
N GLY A 114 -6.79 3.68 -18.88
CA GLY A 114 -7.21 4.99 -19.38
C GLY A 114 -6.53 6.16 -18.66
N THR A 115 -6.12 5.99 -17.40
CA THR A 115 -5.71 7.09 -16.51
C THR A 115 -4.24 7.09 -16.11
N GLY A 116 -3.57 5.94 -16.11
CA GLY A 116 -2.25 5.73 -15.53
C GLY A 116 -2.26 5.51 -14.01
N ALA A 117 -3.41 5.39 -13.36
CA ALA A 117 -3.49 5.38 -11.90
C ALA A 117 -3.09 4.02 -11.32
N CYS A 118 -2.21 4.00 -10.32
CA CYS A 118 -1.82 2.80 -9.58
C CYS A 118 -2.49 2.72 -8.18
N GLY A 119 -3.68 3.32 -8.05
CA GLY A 119 -4.38 3.57 -6.79
C GLY A 119 -4.09 4.94 -6.18
N THR A 120 -4.87 5.31 -5.17
CA THR A 120 -4.68 6.53 -4.35
C THR A 120 -4.11 6.12 -2.99
N ILE A 121 -3.05 6.83 -2.55
CA ILE A 121 -2.51 6.75 -1.17
C ILE A 121 -3.41 7.56 -0.24
#